data_AF-A0A061NDV2-F1
#
_entry.id   AF-A0A061NDV2-F1
#
_cell.length_a   1.000
_cell.length_b   1.000
_cell.length_c   1.000
_cell.angle_alpha   90.00
_cell.angle_beta   90.00
_cell.angle_gamma   90.00
#
_symmetry.space_group_name_H-M   'P 1'
#
loop_
_entity.id
_entity.type
_entity.pdbx_description
1 polymer ?
#
loop_
_entity_poly.entity_id
_entity_poly.type
_entity_poly.pdbx_seq_one_letter_code
_entity_poly.pdbx_strand_id
1 'polypeptide(L)' 'MNVQGFTSTKSDVHYVVTEYGIASLFGKSTSERAEALIDIAHPDFREALRQEFYEQVGQHEPKSV' A
#
# COMPACT_ATOMS: atom_id res chain seq x y z
N MET A 1 -11.22 6.32 -25.72
CA MET A 1 -11.70 7.05 -24.53
C MET A 1 -11.26 6.24 -23.33
N ASN A 2 -10.17 6.62 -22.66
CA ASN A 2 -9.71 5.92 -21.46
C ASN A 2 -10.50 6.45 -20.27
N VAL A 3 -11.40 5.63 -19.73
CA VAL A 3 -12.07 5.90 -18.46
C VAL A 3 -11.14 5.45 -17.33
N GLN A 4 -10.63 6.39 -16.53
CA GLN A 4 -10.05 6.06 -15.22
C GLN A 4 -11.19 6.18 -14.20
N GLY A 5 -11.76 5.04 -13.82
CA GLY A 5 -12.76 4.98 -12.77
C GLY A 5 -12.10 5.17 -11.41
N PHE A 6 -12.41 6.26 -10.73
CA PHE A 6 -12.00 6.50 -9.35
C PHE A 6 -13.21 6.29 -8.44
N THR A 7 -13.23 5.18 -7.71
CA THR A 7 -14.37 4.77 -6.89
C THR A 7 -14.23 5.17 -5.42
N SER A 8 -13.03 5.49 -4.93
CA SER A 8 -12.78 5.93 -3.54
C SER A 8 -11.47 6.69 -3.44
N THR A 9 -11.40 7.72 -2.59
CA THR A 9 -10.11 8.37 -2.31
C THR A 9 -9.25 7.46 -1.44
N LYS A 10 -7.92 7.51 -1.61
CA LYS A 10 -6.97 6.73 -0.78
C LYS A 10 -7.25 6.90 0.72
N SER A 11 -7.74 8.07 1.11
CA SER A 11 -8.09 8.43 2.49
C SER A 11 -9.33 7.69 3.03
N ASP A 12 -10.26 7.26 2.17
CA ASP A 12 -11.53 6.65 2.59
C ASP A 12 -11.43 5.12 2.81
N VAL A 13 -10.31 4.51 2.43
CA VAL A 13 -10.10 3.05 2.58
C VAL A 13 -9.57 2.74 3.97
N HIS A 14 -10.40 2.08 4.79
CA HIS A 14 -10.06 1.66 6.14
C HIS A 14 -9.50 0.24 6.23
N TYR A 15 -10.04 -0.69 5.44
CA TYR A 15 -9.64 -2.10 5.47
C TYR A 15 -9.49 -2.65 4.06
N VAL A 16 -8.50 -3.52 3.88
CA VAL A 16 -8.30 -4.33 2.68
C VAL A 16 -8.21 -5.79 3.10
N VAL A 17 -8.90 -6.67 2.39
CA VAL A 17 -9.00 -8.10 2.70
C VAL A 17 -8.63 -8.90 1.45
N THR A 18 -7.77 -9.91 1.63
CA THR A 18 -7.38 -10.90 0.62
C THR A 18 -7.52 -12.31 1.21
N GLU A 19 -7.34 -13.35 0.40
CA GLU A 19 -7.23 -14.72 0.92
C GLU A 19 -6.01 -14.94 1.84
N TYR A 20 -5.07 -13.98 1.88
CA TYR A 20 -3.86 -14.04 2.72
C TYR A 20 -3.96 -13.22 4.00
N GLY A 21 -5.03 -12.44 4.20
CA GLY A 21 -5.24 -11.70 5.46
C GLY A 21 -6.04 -10.41 5.33
N ILE A 22 -6.01 -9.62 6.41
CA ILE A 22 -6.68 -8.32 6.53
C ILE A 22 -5.69 -7.23 6.94
N ALA A 23 -5.70 -6.12 6.23
CA ALA A 23 -4.91 -4.93 6.54
C ALA A 23 -5.84 -3.79 6.94
N SER A 24 -5.68 -3.28 8.16
CA SER A 24 -6.21 -1.97 8.55
C SER A 24 -5.27 -0.88 8.06
N LEU A 25 -5.82 0.13 7.38
CA LEU A 25 -5.12 1.29 6.85
C LEU A 25 -5.49 2.59 7.56
N PHE A 26 -6.46 2.53 8.49
CA PHE A 26 -6.91 3.69 9.25
C PHE A 26 -5.79 4.19 10.17
N GLY A 27 -5.53 5.50 10.13
CA GLY A 27 -4.50 6.15 10.95
C GLY A 27 -3.04 5.84 10.57
N LYS A 28 -2.81 5.07 9.50
CA LYS A 28 -1.46 4.72 9.02
C LYS A 28 -0.92 5.76 8.03
N SER A 29 0.35 6.10 8.15
CA SER A 29 1.11 6.85 7.13
C SER A 29 1.21 6.07 5.82
N THR A 30 1.59 6.74 4.73
CA THR A 30 1.74 6.10 3.42
C THR A 30 2.68 4.89 3.48
N SER A 31 3.80 5.00 4.21
CA SER A 31 4.76 3.91 4.36
C SER A 31 4.17 2.73 5.15
N GLU A 32 3.51 3.00 6.27
CA GLU A 32 2.87 1.96 7.08
C GLU A 32 1.71 1.28 6.32
N ARG A 33 1.02 2.01 5.44
CA ARG A 33 -0.01 1.45 4.57
C ARG A 33 0.59 0.54 3.51
N ALA A 34 1.72 0.93 2.91
CA ALA A 34 2.41 0.09 1.93
C ALA A 34 2.85 -1.24 2.57
N GLU A 35 3.52 -1.19 3.73
CA GLU A 35 3.93 -2.38 4.47
C GLU A 35 2.73 -3.28 4.82
N ALA A 36 1.64 -2.69 5.32
CA ALA A 36 0.43 -3.44 5.66
C ALA A 36 -0.23 -4.12 4.44
N LEU A 37 -0.17 -3.48 3.27
CA LEU A 37 -0.67 -4.06 2.02
C LEU A 37 0.22 -5.17 1.51
N ILE A 38 1.54 -5.00 1.60
CA ILE A 38 2.52 -6.02 1.20
C ILE A 38 2.36 -7.29 2.06
N ASP A 39 2.10 -7.14 3.36
CA ASP A 39 1.92 -8.27 4.27
C ASP A 39 0.68 -9.12 3.96
N ILE A 40 -0.36 -8.54 3.33
CA ILE A 40 -1.56 -9.29 2.88
C ILE A 40 -1.55 -9.61 1.38
N ALA A 41 -0.47 -9.31 0.66
CA ALA A 41 -0.30 -9.70 -0.73
C ALA A 41 -0.02 -11.21 -0.86
N HIS A 42 -0.15 -11.73 -2.08
CA HIS A 42 0.23 -13.12 -2.41
C HIS A 42 1.71 -13.36 -2.01
N PRO A 43 2.03 -14.48 -1.33
CA PRO A 43 3.37 -14.77 -0.80
C PRO A 43 4.50 -14.56 -1.82
N ASP A 44 4.30 -15.04 -3.05
CA ASP A 44 5.27 -14.95 -4.15
C ASP A 44 5.67 -13.51 -4.52
N PHE A 45 4.83 -12.51 -4.21
CA PHE A 45 5.10 -11.11 -4.57
C PHE A 45 5.58 -10.25 -3.41
N ARG A 46 5.49 -10.72 -2.16
CA ARG A 46 5.78 -9.88 -0.99
C ARG A 46 7.21 -9.33 -1.02
N GLU A 47 8.17 -10.17 -1.37
CA GLU A 47 9.57 -9.76 -1.39
C GLU A 47 9.87 -8.75 -2.48
N ALA A 48 9.38 -8.99 -3.70
CA ALA A 48 9.51 -8.07 -4.82
C ALA A 48 8.87 -6.70 -4.50
N LEU A 49 7.69 -6.69 -3.88
CA LEU A 49 7.02 -5.47 -3.48
C LEU A 49 7.74 -4.71 -2.36
N ARG A 50 8.34 -5.41 -1.37
CA ARG A 50 9.17 -4.74 -0.35
C ARG A 50 10.39 -4.10 -0.97
N GLN A 51 11.07 -4.82 -1.87
CA GLN A 51 12.24 -4.29 -2.55
C GLN A 51 11.87 -3.03 -3.35
N GLU A 52 10.83 -3.10 -4.19
CA GLU A 52 10.35 -1.95 -4.95
C GLU A 52 9.96 -0.78 -4.04
N PHE A 53 9.29 -1.06 -2.91
CA PHE A 53 8.92 -0.04 -1.94
C PHE A 53 10.14 0.68 -1.33
N TYR A 54 11.15 -0.06 -0.87
CA TYR A 54 12.35 0.55 -0.31
C TYR A 54 13.20 1.27 -1.36
N GLU A 55 13.23 0.78 -2.60
CA GLU A 55 13.86 1.48 -3.72
C GLU A 55 13.16 2.83 -3.98
N GLN A 56 11.83 2.85 -3.98
CA GLN A 56 11.05 4.08 -4.19
C GLN A 56 11.16 5.05 -3.02
N VAL A 57 11.11 4.58 -1.78
CA VAL A 57 11.27 5.43 -0.58
C VAL A 57 12.70 5.96 -0.47
N GLY A 58 13.71 5.17 -0.84
CA GLY A 58 15.09 5.66 -0.95
C GLY A 58 15.26 6.75 -2.01
N GLN A 59 14.39 6.77 -3.03
CA GLN A 59 14.34 7.79 -4.08
C GLN A 59 13.43 8.99 -3.73
N HIS A 60 12.58 8.89 -2.71
CA HIS A 60 11.67 9.95 -2.27
C HIS A 60 11.83 10.15 -0.77
N GLU A 61 12.70 11.11 -0.39
CA GLU A 61 12.85 11.54 1.00
C GLU A 61 11.47 11.73 1.66
N PRO A 62 11.28 11.25 2.90
CA PRO A 62 10.03 11.41 3.60
C PRO A 62 9.76 12.91 3.76
N LYS A 63 8.68 13.40 3.15
CA LYS A 63 8.10 14.70 3.52
C LYS A 63 7.58 14.56 4.95
N SER A 64 8.40 15.00 5.90
CA SER A 64 8.00 15.27 7.27
C SER A 64 6.74 16.12 7.23
N VAL A 65 5.66 15.57 7.78
CA VAL A 65 4.44 16.32 8.10
C VAL A 65 4.71 17.21 9.31
#